data_AF-A0A3G8WL85-F1
#
_entry.id   AF-A0A3G8WL85-F1
#
_cell.length_a   1.000
_cell.length_b   1.000
_cell.length_c   1.000
_cell.angle_alpha   90.00
_cell.angle_beta   90.00
_cell.angle_gamma   90.00
#
_symmetry.space_group_name_H-M   'P 1'
#
loop_
_entity.id
_entity.type
_entity.pdbx_description
1 polymer ?
#
loop_
_entity_poly.entity_id
_entity_poly.type
_entity_poly.pdbx_seq_one_letter_code
_entity_poly.pdbx_strand_id
1 'polypeptide(L)'
;MVSVAVHLELFLLKLQTHIRVTAIPLTLCNYFLKLYKLMSSTQLKTLDRKLLDRLSSTLRTQKLTIAVAESCTAGLLQNVLSQEEESMSFFQGGMTVYNIGQKAKQLNVNPIFAVQNNAVSKDIAEKMALEIAQKFNAELGVAITGYAQPVPEENICSCFAYIAFSKNSKVILSKRS
;
A
#
# COMPACT_ATOMS: atom_id res chain seq x y z
N MET A 1 22.39 -2.56 -20.49
CA MET A 1 21.02 -2.79 -19.97
C MET A 1 20.97 -4.03 -19.05
N VAL A 2 21.69 -3.96 -17.93
CA VAL A 2 21.59 -4.89 -16.79
C VAL A 2 21.96 -4.01 -15.59
N SER A 3 21.01 -3.54 -14.79
CA SER A 3 21.39 -2.77 -13.58
C SER A 3 20.29 -2.66 -12.51
N VAL A 4 19.01 -2.61 -12.88
CA VAL A 4 17.94 -2.36 -11.88
C VAL A 4 17.33 -3.64 -11.30
N ALA A 5 17.22 -4.71 -12.10
CA ALA A 5 16.65 -5.98 -11.64
C ALA A 5 17.53 -6.70 -10.60
N VAL A 6 18.86 -6.66 -10.77
CA VAL A 6 19.83 -7.31 -9.88
C VAL A 6 19.89 -6.63 -8.51
N HIS A 7 19.66 -5.31 -8.45
CA HIS A 7 19.63 -4.57 -7.18
C HIS A 7 18.39 -4.87 -6.33
N LEU A 8 17.25 -5.20 -6.96
CA LEU A 8 16.01 -5.50 -6.24
C LEU A 8 16.02 -6.92 -5.64
N GLU A 9 16.60 -7.90 -6.33
CA GLU A 9 16.80 -9.25 -5.79
C GLU A 9 17.82 -9.25 -4.63
N LEU A 10 18.94 -8.54 -4.77
CA LEU A 10 19.92 -8.39 -3.69
C LEU A 10 19.37 -7.60 -2.49
N PHE A 11 18.42 -6.69 -2.69
CA PHE A 11 17.74 -5.96 -1.61
C PHE A 11 16.76 -6.86 -0.83
N LEU A 12 16.03 -7.74 -1.53
CA LEU A 12 15.14 -8.71 -0.89
C LEU A 12 15.91 -9.81 -0.14
N LEU A 13 17.08 -10.22 -0.65
CA LEU A 13 17.99 -11.15 0.04
C LEU A 13 18.66 -10.54 1.28
N LYS A 14 19.01 -9.24 1.26
CA LYS A 14 19.61 -8.56 2.43
C LYS A 14 18.61 -8.29 3.57
N LEU A 15 17.31 -8.21 3.28
CA LEU A 15 16.28 -8.11 4.31
C LEU A 15 16.03 -9.44 5.05
N GLN A 16 16.43 -10.57 4.47
CA GLN A 16 16.26 -11.90 5.09
C GLN A 16 17.30 -12.20 6.18
N THR A 17 18.43 -11.49 6.26
CA THR A 17 19.54 -11.90 7.14
C THR A 17 19.59 -11.24 8.51
N HIS A 18 18.81 -10.17 8.79
CA HIS A 18 18.95 -9.42 10.05
C HIS A 18 17.67 -9.14 10.86
N ILE A 19 16.54 -9.78 10.54
CA ILE A 19 15.31 -9.56 11.30
C ILE A 19 14.67 -10.91 11.63
N ARG A 20 14.91 -11.41 12.85
CA ARG A 20 14.08 -12.45 13.47
C ARG A 20 12.74 -11.82 13.83
N VAL A 21 11.81 -11.73 12.88
CA VAL A 21 10.41 -11.35 13.14
C VAL A 21 9.51 -12.41 12.53
N THR A 22 8.57 -12.88 13.34
CA THR A 22 7.53 -13.84 12.99
C THR A 22 6.79 -13.39 11.70
N ALA A 23 6.65 -14.34 10.78
CA ALA A 23 7.15 -14.20 9.42
C ALA A 23 6.32 -13.42 8.37
N ILE A 24 5.26 -12.68 8.72
CA ILE A 24 4.26 -12.30 7.68
C ILE A 24 3.86 -10.80 7.57
N PRO A 25 4.14 -9.88 8.50
CA PRO A 25 3.86 -8.45 8.26
C PRO A 25 4.76 -7.79 7.19
N LEU A 26 6.10 -7.89 7.32
CA LEU A 26 7.03 -7.20 6.40
C LEU A 26 7.04 -7.77 4.98
N THR A 27 6.92 -9.09 4.84
CA THR A 27 6.91 -9.76 3.52
C THR A 27 5.72 -9.30 2.69
N LEU A 28 4.53 -9.21 3.31
CA LEU A 28 3.32 -8.72 2.67
C LEU A 28 3.46 -7.25 2.26
N CYS A 29 4.03 -6.42 3.14
CA CYS A 29 4.28 -5.02 2.83
C CYS A 29 5.19 -4.86 1.60
N ASN A 30 6.25 -5.67 1.51
CA ASN A 30 7.17 -5.66 0.37
C ASN A 30 6.47 -6.07 -0.94
N TYR A 31 5.50 -6.98 -0.89
CA TYR A 31 4.70 -7.37 -2.04
C TYR A 31 3.84 -6.22 -2.55
N PHE A 32 3.13 -5.53 -1.67
CA PHE A 32 2.34 -4.35 -2.05
C PHE A 32 3.17 -3.20 -2.59
N LEU A 33 4.34 -2.92 -2.00
CA LEU A 33 5.28 -1.92 -2.53
C LEU A 33 5.74 -2.28 -3.94
N LYS A 34 5.98 -3.57 -4.20
CA LYS A 34 6.38 -4.07 -5.51
C LYS A 34 5.23 -3.99 -6.52
N LEU A 35 4.00 -4.33 -6.13
CA LEU A 35 2.80 -4.15 -6.96
C LEU A 35 2.59 -2.69 -7.34
N TYR A 36 2.67 -1.76 -6.38
CA TYR A 36 2.56 -0.33 -6.66
C TYR A 36 3.59 0.13 -7.70
N LYS A 37 4.86 -0.28 -7.55
CA LYS A 37 5.92 0.05 -8.53
C LYS A 37 5.63 -0.57 -9.89
N LEU A 38 5.15 -1.81 -9.92
CA LEU A 38 4.80 -2.49 -11.16
C LEU A 38 3.61 -1.83 -11.85
N MET A 39 2.60 -1.34 -11.11
CA MET A 39 1.48 -0.58 -11.67
C MET A 39 1.87 0.78 -12.25
N SER A 40 2.98 1.37 -11.82
CA SER A 40 3.56 2.58 -12.43
C SER A 40 4.32 2.31 -13.74
N SER A 41 4.61 1.04 -14.04
CA SER A 41 5.27 0.59 -15.27
C SER A 41 4.32 -0.26 -16.10
N THR A 42 4.38 -0.21 -17.43
CA THR A 42 3.48 -0.98 -18.32
C THR A 42 3.65 -2.52 -18.27
N GLN A 43 4.36 -3.07 -17.27
CA GLN A 43 4.79 -4.48 -17.18
C GLN A 43 3.96 -5.36 -16.22
N LEU A 44 2.63 -5.19 -16.23
CA LEU A 44 1.71 -5.85 -15.29
C LEU A 44 1.45 -7.36 -15.51
N LYS A 45 2.06 -8.02 -16.51
CA LYS A 45 1.47 -9.26 -17.07
C LYS A 45 2.01 -10.58 -16.54
N THR A 46 3.22 -10.68 -15.97
CA THR A 46 3.80 -12.01 -15.65
C THR A 46 4.51 -12.07 -14.30
N LEU A 47 5.14 -10.98 -13.86
CA LEU A 47 5.79 -10.89 -12.55
C LEU A 47 4.76 -10.65 -11.43
N ASP A 48 3.67 -9.96 -11.74
CA ASP A 48 2.61 -9.59 -10.79
C ASP A 48 1.77 -10.78 -10.32
N ARG A 49 1.51 -11.78 -11.19
CA ARG A 49 0.64 -12.89 -10.79
C ARG A 49 1.25 -13.75 -9.69
N LYS A 50 2.53 -14.14 -9.82
CA LYS A 50 3.23 -14.91 -8.77
C LYS A 50 3.31 -14.16 -7.43
N LEU A 51 3.36 -12.83 -7.49
CA LEU A 51 3.40 -11.98 -6.32
C LEU A 51 2.04 -11.94 -5.62
N LEU A 52 0.97 -11.79 -6.40
CA LEU A 52 -0.40 -11.81 -5.94
C LEU A 52 -0.79 -13.19 -5.40
N ASP A 53 -0.41 -14.28 -6.06
CA ASP A 53 -0.65 -15.65 -5.59
C ASP A 53 0.01 -15.88 -4.21
N ARG A 54 1.24 -15.38 -4.02
CA ARG A 54 1.92 -15.47 -2.72
C ARG A 54 1.23 -14.61 -1.66
N LEU A 55 0.78 -13.42 -2.03
CA LEU A 55 0.04 -12.53 -1.15
C LEU A 55 -1.29 -13.16 -0.70
N SER A 56 -2.11 -13.61 -1.65
CA SER A 56 -3.40 -14.23 -1.38
C SER A 56 -3.25 -15.53 -0.59
N SER A 57 -2.29 -16.39 -0.96
CA SER A 57 -1.95 -17.60 -0.19
C SER A 57 -1.55 -17.28 1.25
N THR A 58 -0.72 -16.25 1.44
CA THR A 58 -0.27 -15.82 2.77
C THR A 58 -1.44 -15.32 3.62
N LEU A 59 -2.31 -14.48 3.06
CA LEU A 59 -3.48 -13.98 3.76
C LEU A 59 -4.43 -15.12 4.15
N ARG A 60 -4.73 -16.03 3.22
CA ARG A 60 -5.62 -17.18 3.48
C ARG A 60 -5.06 -18.15 4.52
N THR A 61 -3.80 -18.55 4.39
CA THR A 61 -3.16 -19.51 5.32
C THR A 61 -3.07 -18.96 6.73
N GLN A 62 -2.91 -17.64 6.89
CA GLN A 62 -2.92 -16.99 8.19
C GLN A 62 -4.30 -16.52 8.66
N LYS A 63 -5.35 -16.73 7.85
CA LYS A 63 -6.70 -16.22 8.09
C LYS A 63 -6.73 -14.71 8.31
N LEU A 64 -5.85 -13.98 7.63
CA LEU A 64 -5.75 -12.54 7.69
C LEU A 64 -6.69 -11.87 6.70
N THR A 65 -7.41 -10.86 7.18
CA THR A 65 -8.24 -9.98 6.35
C THR A 65 -7.55 -8.65 6.05
N ILE A 66 -7.87 -8.03 4.91
CA ILE A 66 -7.24 -6.80 4.43
C ILE A 66 -8.26 -5.82 3.85
N ALA A 67 -8.07 -4.53 4.14
CA ALA A 67 -8.78 -3.41 3.54
C ALA A 67 -7.83 -2.33 3.03
N VAL A 68 -8.23 -1.59 1.99
CA VAL A 68 -7.33 -0.65 1.27
C VAL A 68 -7.92 0.75 1.13
N ALA A 69 -7.14 1.78 1.46
CA ALA A 69 -7.44 3.18 1.22
C ALA A 69 -6.53 3.75 0.13
N GLU A 70 -7.11 4.19 -0.99
CA GLU A 70 -6.36 4.66 -2.15
C GLU A 70 -6.59 6.15 -2.43
N SER A 71 -5.51 6.89 -2.69
CA SER A 71 -5.58 8.22 -3.29
C SER A 71 -5.06 8.17 -4.72
N CYS A 72 -3.74 8.27 -4.93
CA CYS A 72 -3.13 8.41 -6.26
C CYS A 72 -3.28 7.17 -7.17
N THR A 73 -3.61 6.00 -6.61
CA THR A 73 -3.89 4.76 -7.37
C THR A 73 -5.37 4.56 -7.68
N ALA A 74 -6.26 5.41 -7.15
CA ALA A 74 -7.67 5.52 -7.52
C ALA A 74 -8.49 4.21 -7.59
N GLY A 75 -8.17 3.20 -6.78
CA GLY A 75 -8.94 1.95 -6.73
C GLY A 75 -8.29 0.79 -7.48
N LEU A 76 -7.14 1.02 -8.13
CA LEU A 76 -6.47 -0.03 -8.90
C LEU A 76 -6.01 -1.19 -8.01
N LEU A 77 -5.59 -0.93 -6.77
CA LEU A 77 -5.17 -1.99 -5.86
C LEU A 77 -6.36 -2.83 -5.38
N GLN A 78 -7.49 -2.19 -5.09
CA GLN A 78 -8.76 -2.87 -4.80
C GLN A 78 -9.19 -3.76 -5.97
N ASN A 79 -9.11 -3.25 -7.21
CA ASN A 79 -9.43 -4.03 -8.40
C ASN A 79 -8.56 -5.29 -8.50
N VAL A 80 -7.25 -5.14 -8.34
CA VAL A 80 -6.31 -6.27 -8.37
C VAL A 80 -6.62 -7.31 -7.29
N LEU A 81 -6.85 -6.89 -6.04
CA LEU A 81 -7.18 -7.83 -4.95
C LEU A 81 -8.53 -8.53 -5.16
N SER A 82 -9.51 -7.85 -5.74
CA SER A 82 -10.84 -8.44 -5.99
C SER A 82 -10.81 -9.57 -7.02
N GLN A 83 -9.86 -9.56 -7.95
CA GLN A 83 -9.71 -10.56 -9.01
C GLN A 83 -8.92 -11.80 -8.58
N GLU A 84 -8.39 -11.81 -7.36
CA GLU A 84 -7.67 -12.98 -6.85
C GLU A 84 -8.62 -14.12 -6.50
N GLU A 85 -8.11 -15.34 -6.61
CA GLU A 85 -8.86 -16.54 -6.25
C GLU A 85 -9.18 -16.51 -4.75
N GLU A 86 -10.43 -16.83 -4.40
CA GLU A 86 -10.96 -16.75 -3.04
C GLU A 86 -10.81 -15.37 -2.39
N SER A 87 -10.81 -14.28 -3.19
CA SER A 87 -10.67 -12.90 -2.68
C SER A 87 -11.65 -12.57 -1.56
N MET A 88 -12.89 -13.08 -1.62
CA MET A 88 -13.90 -12.91 -0.56
C MET A 88 -13.46 -13.44 0.82
N SER A 89 -12.51 -14.37 0.88
CA SER A 89 -12.02 -14.94 2.14
C SER A 89 -11.04 -14.01 2.88
N PHE A 90 -10.43 -13.04 2.20
CA PHE A 90 -9.41 -12.17 2.79
C PHE A 90 -9.60 -10.68 2.49
N PHE A 91 -10.17 -10.29 1.35
CA PHE A 91 -10.33 -8.89 0.97
C PHE A 91 -11.68 -8.36 1.45
N GLN A 92 -11.66 -7.46 2.42
CA GLN A 92 -12.87 -6.84 2.99
C GLN A 92 -13.38 -5.66 2.15
N GLY A 93 -12.60 -5.19 1.18
CA GLY A 93 -12.92 -4.03 0.35
C GLY A 93 -11.99 -2.85 0.60
N GLY A 94 -12.43 -1.67 0.21
CA GLY A 94 -11.63 -0.46 0.34
C GLY A 94 -12.38 0.80 -0.04
N MET A 95 -11.64 1.91 -0.03
CA MET A 95 -12.17 3.23 -0.38
C MET A 95 -11.15 4.03 -1.19
N THR A 96 -11.64 4.70 -2.22
CA THR A 96 -10.89 5.77 -2.88
C THR A 96 -11.15 7.09 -2.15
N VAL A 97 -10.14 7.62 -1.48
CA VAL A 97 -10.16 8.88 -0.72
C VAL A 97 -9.25 9.93 -1.37
N TYR A 98 -9.65 10.37 -2.55
CA TYR A 98 -8.79 11.10 -3.47
C TYR A 98 -8.36 12.49 -2.96
N ASN A 99 -9.29 13.26 -2.40
CA ASN A 99 -9.03 14.63 -1.97
C ASN A 99 -9.02 14.79 -0.43
N ILE A 100 -8.57 15.95 0.06
CA ILE A 100 -8.51 16.28 1.50
C ILE A 100 -9.86 16.08 2.18
N GLY A 101 -10.94 16.54 1.55
CA GLY A 101 -12.30 16.42 2.08
C GLY A 101 -12.72 14.96 2.31
N GLN A 102 -12.41 14.06 1.37
CA GLN A 102 -12.68 12.64 1.53
C GLN A 102 -11.77 11.98 2.57
N LYS A 103 -10.48 12.34 2.62
CA LYS A 103 -9.57 11.85 3.67
C LYS A 103 -10.07 12.24 5.07
N ALA A 104 -10.54 13.48 5.23
CA ALA A 104 -11.06 13.96 6.50
C ALA A 104 -12.42 13.33 6.86
N LYS A 105 -13.38 13.36 5.93
CA LYS A 105 -14.74 12.85 6.16
C LYS A 105 -14.76 11.34 6.38
N GLN A 106 -14.02 10.60 5.57
CA GLN A 106 -14.05 9.15 5.62
C GLN A 106 -13.05 8.65 6.64
N LEU A 107 -11.78 9.02 6.57
CA LEU A 107 -10.71 8.39 7.35
C LEU A 107 -10.20 9.27 8.49
N ASN A 108 -11.01 10.21 8.98
CA ASN A 108 -10.70 11.05 10.14
C ASN A 108 -9.30 11.70 10.08
N VAL A 109 -8.80 11.98 8.88
CA VAL A 109 -7.53 12.69 8.70
C VAL A 109 -7.77 14.15 9.06
N ASN A 110 -6.93 14.71 9.92
CA ASN A 110 -7.07 16.11 10.32
C ASN A 110 -6.97 17.03 9.07
N PRO A 111 -8.00 17.84 8.77
CA PRO A 111 -8.03 18.63 7.54
C PRO A 111 -6.98 19.74 7.52
N ILE A 112 -6.66 20.34 8.67
CA ILE A 112 -5.62 21.37 8.79
C ILE A 112 -4.25 20.77 8.47
N PHE A 113 -3.94 19.62 9.07
CA PHE A 113 -2.70 18.88 8.80
C PHE A 113 -2.62 18.41 7.35
N ALA A 114 -3.74 17.95 6.79
CA ALA A 114 -3.80 17.54 5.39
C ALA A 114 -3.54 18.70 4.42
N VAL A 115 -4.08 19.90 4.69
CA VAL A 115 -3.78 21.10 3.89
C VAL A 115 -2.30 21.48 3.98
N GLN A 116 -1.71 21.47 5.17
CA GLN A 116 -0.29 21.80 5.36
C GLN A 116 0.67 20.86 4.61
N ASN A 117 0.24 19.64 4.33
CA ASN A 117 1.04 18.62 3.65
C ASN A 117 0.48 18.25 2.27
N ASN A 118 -0.41 19.07 1.69
CA ASN A 118 -1.05 18.82 0.39
C ASN A 118 -1.63 17.40 0.24
N ALA A 119 -2.18 16.84 1.33
CA ALA A 119 -2.72 15.49 1.44
C ALA A 119 -1.69 14.34 1.29
N VAL A 120 -0.39 14.64 1.22
CA VAL A 120 0.68 13.68 0.94
C VAL A 120 1.76 13.74 2.02
N SER A 121 1.65 12.87 3.01
CA SER A 121 2.71 12.64 4.00
C SER A 121 2.69 11.21 4.52
N LYS A 122 3.79 10.82 5.18
CA LYS A 122 3.89 9.54 5.88
C LYS A 122 2.76 9.37 6.91
N ASP A 123 2.52 10.40 7.73
CA ASP A 123 1.53 10.37 8.80
C ASP A 123 0.09 10.29 8.25
N ILE A 124 -0.17 10.92 7.10
CA ILE A 124 -1.46 10.78 6.41
C ILE A 124 -1.65 9.34 5.92
N ALA A 125 -0.63 8.73 5.31
CA ALA A 125 -0.70 7.34 4.89
C ALA A 125 -0.94 6.40 6.08
N GLU A 126 -0.23 6.61 7.19
CA GLU A 126 -0.40 5.83 8.42
C GLU A 126 -1.81 5.95 9.00
N LYS A 127 -2.34 7.18 9.11
CA LYS A 127 -3.71 7.43 9.56
C LYS A 127 -4.74 6.75 8.66
N MET A 128 -4.57 6.88 7.33
CA MET A 128 -5.43 6.20 6.35
C MET A 128 -5.40 4.68 6.53
N ALA A 129 -4.22 4.08 6.76
CA ALA A 129 -4.07 2.64 6.94
C ALA A 129 -4.72 2.14 8.24
N LEU A 130 -4.63 2.90 9.34
CA LEU A 130 -5.30 2.55 10.59
C LEU A 130 -6.82 2.60 10.45
N GLU A 131 -7.33 3.68 9.86
CA GLU A 131 -8.77 3.96 9.80
C GLU A 131 -9.50 3.03 8.81
N ILE A 132 -8.84 2.66 7.70
CA ILE A 132 -9.45 1.73 6.75
C ILE A 132 -9.58 0.32 7.33
N ALA A 133 -8.56 -0.15 8.08
CA ALA A 133 -8.64 -1.43 8.77
C ALA A 133 -9.83 -1.45 9.74
N GLN A 134 -9.97 -0.39 10.55
CA GLN A 134 -11.05 -0.26 11.51
C GLN A 134 -12.43 -0.22 10.83
N LYS A 135 -12.60 0.56 9.76
CA LYS A 135 -13.90 0.69 9.08
C LYS A 135 -14.42 -0.60 8.45
N PHE A 136 -13.50 -1.40 7.93
CA PHE A 136 -13.82 -2.63 7.23
C PHE A 136 -13.69 -3.87 8.11
N ASN A 137 -13.44 -3.69 9.43
CA ASN A 137 -13.15 -4.78 10.36
C ASN A 137 -12.08 -5.75 9.82
N ALA A 138 -11.05 -5.20 9.17
CA ALA A 138 -9.94 -5.95 8.63
C ALA A 138 -8.77 -5.99 9.61
N GLU A 139 -8.06 -7.11 9.66
CA GLU A 139 -6.84 -7.23 10.47
C GLU A 139 -5.69 -6.40 9.93
N LEU A 140 -5.68 -6.17 8.61
CA LEU A 140 -4.69 -5.37 7.91
C LEU A 140 -5.34 -4.18 7.19
N GLY A 141 -4.73 -3.01 7.33
CA GLY A 141 -5.06 -1.84 6.53
C GLY A 141 -3.88 -1.42 5.68
N VAL A 142 -4.14 -1.13 4.41
CA VAL A 142 -3.14 -0.59 3.48
C VAL A 142 -3.59 0.76 2.99
N ALA A 143 -2.68 1.72 2.96
CA ALA A 143 -2.99 3.04 2.42
C ALA A 143 -1.91 3.55 1.48
N ILE A 144 -2.34 4.26 0.44
CA ILE A 144 -1.46 4.87 -0.56
C ILE A 144 -1.89 6.32 -0.79
N THR A 145 -0.99 7.26 -0.53
CA THR A 145 -1.15 8.69 -0.89
C THR A 145 0.13 9.24 -1.47
N GLY A 146 0.04 10.08 -2.50
CA GLY A 146 1.19 10.46 -3.30
C GLY A 146 0.85 11.35 -4.48
N TYR A 147 1.88 11.73 -5.21
CA TYR A 147 1.80 12.44 -6.47
C TYR A 147 2.01 11.47 -7.63
N ALA A 148 0.95 11.25 -8.41
CA ALA A 148 0.99 10.41 -9.61
C ALA A 148 1.67 11.11 -10.80
N GLN A 149 1.77 12.44 -10.75
CA GLN A 149 2.42 13.29 -11.75
C GLN A 149 3.24 14.39 -11.04
N PRO A 150 4.30 14.94 -11.67
CA PRO A 150 4.99 16.11 -11.14
C PRO A 150 4.05 17.31 -11.00
N VAL A 151 4.30 18.15 -10.00
CA VAL A 151 3.59 19.41 -9.76
C VAL A 151 4.64 20.50 -9.57
N PRO A 152 5.17 21.08 -10.67
CA PRO A 152 6.28 22.06 -10.61
C PRO A 152 5.95 23.30 -9.79
N GLU A 153 4.68 23.73 -9.81
CA GLU A 153 4.17 24.87 -9.04
C GLU A 153 4.31 24.68 -7.51
N GLU A 154 4.35 23.42 -7.07
CA GLU A 154 4.57 23.03 -5.66
C GLU A 154 6.00 22.52 -5.40
N ASN A 155 6.94 22.72 -6.34
CA ASN A 155 8.31 22.17 -6.31
C ASN A 155 8.38 20.64 -6.25
N ILE A 156 7.38 19.95 -6.79
CA ILE A 156 7.33 18.48 -6.85
C ILE A 156 7.77 18.03 -8.24
N CYS A 157 9.07 17.77 -8.36
CA CYS A 157 9.69 17.44 -9.65
C CYS A 157 9.61 15.96 -10.03
N SER A 158 9.14 15.08 -9.14
CA SER A 158 9.04 13.64 -9.40
C SER A 158 7.84 13.00 -8.71
N CYS A 159 7.31 11.96 -9.33
CA CYS A 159 6.23 11.16 -8.76
C CYS A 159 6.75 10.34 -7.58
N PHE A 160 5.97 10.29 -6.51
CA PHE A 160 6.24 9.43 -5.35
C PHE A 160 4.95 9.18 -4.58
N ALA A 161 4.91 8.11 -3.81
CA ALA A 161 3.86 7.87 -2.84
C ALA A 161 4.40 7.40 -1.49
N TYR A 162 3.66 7.72 -0.44
CA TYR A 162 3.75 7.05 0.84
C TYR A 162 2.79 5.88 0.86
N ILE A 163 3.32 4.74 1.27
CA ILE A 163 2.56 3.50 1.45
C ILE A 163 2.70 3.09 2.91
N ALA A 164 1.59 2.82 3.55
CA ALA A 164 1.55 2.42 4.96
C ALA A 164 0.73 1.15 5.14
N PHE A 165 1.12 0.37 6.15
CA PHE A 165 0.49 -0.87 6.56
C PHE A 165 0.19 -0.79 8.05
N SER A 166 -1.05 -1.11 8.41
CA SER A 166 -1.47 -1.32 9.79
C SER A 166 -1.79 -2.79 10.01
N LYS A 167 -1.58 -3.26 11.24
CA LYS A 167 -2.09 -4.54 11.74
C LYS A 167 -2.59 -4.36 13.16
N ASN A 168 -3.79 -4.86 13.46
CA ASN A 168 -4.37 -4.80 14.81
C ASN A 168 -4.28 -3.39 15.43
N SER A 169 -4.68 -2.38 14.65
CA SER A 169 -4.69 -0.96 15.06
C SER A 169 -3.30 -0.37 15.36
N LYS A 170 -2.23 -0.96 14.84
CA LYS A 170 -0.86 -0.42 14.92
C LYS A 170 -0.23 -0.33 13.55
N VAL A 171 0.47 0.77 13.28
CA VAL A 171 1.30 0.87 12.07
C VAL A 171 2.49 -0.09 12.20
N ILE A 172 2.69 -0.94 11.20
CA ILE A 172 3.76 -1.94 11.14
C ILE A 172 4.84 -1.58 10.13
N LEU A 173 4.50 -0.80 9.10
CA LEU A 173 5.44 -0.27 8.12
C LEU A 173 4.85 0.96 7.46
N SER A 174 5.70 1.95 7.20
CA SER A 174 5.41 3.04 6.28
C SER A 174 6.67 3.41 5.51
N LYS A 175 6.54 3.64 4.21
CA LYS A 175 7.69 3.89 3.33
C LYS A 175 7.31 4.80 2.17
N ARG A 176 8.27 5.63 1.76
CA ARG A 176 8.22 6.37 0.50
C ARG A 176 8.74 5.50 -0.65
N SER A 177 7.98 5.43 -1.74
CA SER A 177 8.27 4.61 -2.94
C SER A 177 9.49 5.08 -3.72
#